data_AF-A0A1F7U025-F1
#
_entry.id   AF-A0A1F7U025-F1
#
_cell.length_a   1.000
_cell.length_b   1.000
_cell.length_c   1.000
_cell.angle_alpha   90.00
_cell.angle_beta   90.00
_cell.angle_gamma   90.00
#
_symmetry.space_group_name_H-M   'P 1'
#
loop_
_entity.id
_entity.type
_entity.pdbx_description
1 polymer ?
#
loop_
_entity_poly.entity_id
_entity_poly.type
_entity_poly.pdbx_seq_one_letter_code
_entity_poly.pdbx_strand_id
1 'polypeptide(L)'
;MTNDHGGVWNRSELGRERVKDSPYYTEAEDSRRGAWHDREIITRDTSINRGVYLGGNEREAIVVDDTREESREIYERVFQSVQEAVAQREQKGEQKKSVLLPVVYDITRREIPYDEFGTEELLKKLFGSNLEDQKIDLTYFIEHHTGVCRQQVLLAGYLIERLIANGDLRGRVSIDRNSIPNMGAHTWVRYTSHSGKVFILDATRGYLGSLEDSAKKGTWIYSRPDDPVLPYR
;
A
#
# COMPACT_ATOMS: atom_id res chain seq x y z
N MET A 1 14.09 15.28 -21.22
CA MET A 1 13.66 14.04 -21.91
C MET A 1 13.14 13.12 -20.83
N THR A 2 11.82 12.99 -20.71
CA THR A 2 11.20 12.14 -19.71
C THR A 2 11.33 10.69 -20.17
N ASN A 3 11.95 9.83 -19.36
CA ASN A 3 11.97 8.40 -19.59
C ASN A 3 10.53 7.90 -19.43
N ASP A 4 9.80 7.85 -20.54
CA ASP A 4 8.43 7.36 -20.55
C ASP A 4 8.46 5.83 -20.48
N HIS A 5 8.52 5.31 -19.27
CA HIS A 5 8.48 3.87 -18.97
C HIS A 5 7.09 3.25 -19.30
N GLY A 6 6.22 3.92 -20.07
CA GLY A 6 4.91 3.41 -20.52
C GLY A 6 3.83 3.38 -19.44
N GLY A 7 4.17 3.67 -18.19
CA GLY A 7 3.23 3.80 -17.08
C GLY A 7 2.86 5.26 -16.80
N VAL A 8 1.58 5.53 -16.60
CA VAL A 8 1.05 6.83 -16.17
C VAL A 8 1.03 6.90 -14.64
N TRP A 9 1.74 7.87 -14.06
CA TRP A 9 2.02 7.95 -12.60
C TRP A 9 1.17 8.98 -11.83
N ASN A 10 0.18 9.59 -12.46
CA ASN A 10 -0.64 10.67 -11.88
C ASN A 10 -1.87 10.17 -11.08
N ARG A 11 -1.94 8.88 -10.71
CA ARG A 11 -3.18 8.32 -10.14
C ARG A 11 -3.53 8.89 -8.76
N SER A 12 -2.54 9.22 -7.94
CA SER A 12 -2.78 9.94 -6.67
C SER A 12 -3.28 11.36 -6.90
N GLU A 13 -2.77 12.04 -7.94
CA GLU A 13 -3.24 13.37 -8.34
C GLU A 13 -4.71 13.31 -8.79
N LEU A 14 -5.10 12.31 -9.58
CA LEU A 14 -6.50 12.11 -9.98
C LEU A 14 -7.44 11.86 -8.79
N GLY A 15 -6.97 11.16 -7.75
CA GLY A 15 -7.72 11.00 -6.50
C GLY A 15 -7.90 12.32 -5.76
N ARG A 16 -6.84 13.12 -5.70
CA ARG A 16 -6.84 14.44 -5.05
C ARG A 16 -7.70 15.47 -5.78
N GLU A 17 -7.54 15.61 -7.09
CA GLU A 17 -8.33 16.54 -7.90
C GLU A 17 -9.83 16.25 -7.79
N ARG A 18 -10.22 14.98 -7.65
CA ARG A 18 -11.61 14.59 -7.43
C ARG A 18 -12.20 15.18 -6.14
N VAL A 19 -11.43 15.23 -5.06
CA VAL A 19 -11.90 15.72 -3.75
C VAL A 19 -11.58 17.19 -3.52
N LYS A 20 -10.88 17.86 -4.46
CA LYS A 20 -10.34 19.20 -4.27
C LYS A 20 -11.40 20.27 -4.00
N ASP A 21 -12.58 20.12 -4.61
CA ASP A 21 -13.72 21.02 -4.42
C ASP A 21 -14.60 20.64 -3.21
N SER A 22 -14.23 19.59 -2.48
CA SER A 22 -14.93 19.18 -1.26
C SER A 22 -14.65 20.17 -0.12
N PRO A 23 -15.64 20.53 0.72
CA PRO A 23 -15.40 21.34 1.92
C PRO A 23 -14.51 20.64 2.95
N TYR A 24 -14.22 19.35 2.78
CA TYR A 24 -13.37 18.54 3.64
C TYR A 24 -11.93 18.40 3.14
N TYR A 25 -11.59 19.02 2.01
CA TYR A 25 -10.24 19.03 1.47
C TYR A 25 -9.43 20.22 1.99
N THR A 26 -8.19 19.94 2.38
CA THR A 26 -7.22 20.96 2.79
C THR A 26 -5.99 20.83 1.91
N GLU A 27 -5.64 21.89 1.19
CA GLU A 27 -4.42 21.96 0.39
C GLU A 27 -3.19 22.13 1.30
N ALA A 28 -2.11 21.40 1.00
CA ALA A 28 -0.83 21.56 1.67
C ALA A 28 0.08 22.51 0.88
N GLU A 29 1.10 23.07 1.53
CA GLU A 29 2.09 23.93 0.84
C GLU A 29 2.83 23.19 -0.30
N ASP A 30 3.09 21.88 -0.13
CA ASP A 30 3.52 21.02 -1.23
C ASP A 30 2.30 20.56 -2.01
N SER A 31 2.19 20.99 -3.27
CA SER A 31 1.07 20.65 -4.16
C SER A 31 0.95 19.15 -4.48
N ARG A 32 1.93 18.32 -4.10
CA ARG A 32 1.83 16.85 -4.18
C ARG A 32 1.15 16.25 -2.95
N ARG A 33 0.90 17.07 -1.92
CA ARG A 33 0.28 16.69 -0.66
C ARG A 33 -1.10 17.34 -0.52
N GLY A 34 -1.79 16.97 0.54
CA GLY A 34 -3.11 17.48 0.90
C GLY A 34 -3.73 16.58 1.95
N ALA A 35 -4.79 17.06 2.57
CA ALA A 35 -5.58 16.29 3.52
C ALA A 35 -7.04 16.21 3.07
N TRP A 36 -7.70 15.12 3.44
CA TRP A 36 -9.13 14.94 3.24
C TRP A 36 -9.76 14.43 4.54
N HIS A 37 -10.75 15.15 5.07
CA HIS A 37 -11.28 14.95 6.42
C HIS A 37 -10.17 14.90 7.50
N ASP A 38 -9.30 15.91 7.51
CA ASP A 38 -8.21 16.08 8.49
C ASP A 38 -7.17 14.94 8.51
N ARG A 39 -7.11 14.14 7.45
CA ARG A 39 -6.14 13.04 7.27
C ARG A 39 -5.27 13.31 6.05
N GLU A 40 -3.95 13.19 6.22
CA GLU A 40 -3.02 13.29 5.09
C GLU A 40 -3.38 12.24 4.04
N ILE A 41 -3.47 12.66 2.78
CA ILE A 41 -3.74 11.73 1.68
C ILE A 41 -2.48 10.89 1.46
N ILE A 42 -2.65 9.57 1.54
CA ILE A 42 -1.59 8.60 1.32
C ILE A 42 -1.22 8.63 -0.17
N THR A 43 -0.04 9.15 -0.46
CA THR A 43 0.56 9.21 -1.79
C THR A 43 1.98 8.65 -1.74
N ARG A 44 2.74 8.88 -2.81
CA ARG A 44 4.14 8.49 -2.85
C ARG A 44 4.91 9.26 -1.77
N ASP A 45 5.65 8.51 -0.95
CA ASP A 45 6.58 9.04 0.06
C ASP A 45 5.89 9.87 1.18
N THR A 46 4.59 9.67 1.42
CA THR A 46 3.88 10.14 2.63
C THR A 46 3.79 9.01 3.66
N SER A 47 3.53 9.36 4.90
CA SER A 47 3.21 8.38 5.94
C SER A 47 1.93 7.61 5.60
N ILE A 48 1.87 6.35 6.02
CA ILE A 48 0.74 5.47 5.78
C ILE A 48 -0.18 5.50 6.99
N ASN A 49 0.35 5.31 8.19
CA ASN A 49 -0.42 5.41 9.41
C ASN A 49 -0.97 6.83 9.61
N ARG A 50 -2.20 6.89 10.14
CA ARG A 50 -3.06 8.07 10.30
C ARG A 50 -3.53 8.72 8.99
N GLY A 51 -3.10 8.21 7.83
CA GLY A 51 -3.47 8.74 6.52
C GLY A 51 -4.78 8.20 5.97
N VAL A 52 -5.18 8.73 4.81
CA VAL A 52 -6.31 8.26 4.01
C VAL A 52 -5.89 7.99 2.57
N TYR A 53 -6.16 6.80 2.07
CA TYR A 53 -5.91 6.43 0.67
C TYR A 53 -7.19 6.60 -0.14
N LEU A 54 -7.16 7.53 -1.10
CA LEU A 54 -8.30 7.77 -1.98
C LEU A 54 -8.34 6.70 -3.08
N GLY A 55 -9.40 5.90 -3.04
CA GLY A 55 -9.66 4.80 -3.96
C GLY A 55 -9.83 5.23 -5.42
N GLY A 56 -10.01 4.22 -6.27
CA GLY A 56 -10.25 4.39 -7.69
C GLY A 56 -11.72 4.66 -8.00
N ASN A 57 -12.34 3.70 -8.66
CA ASN A 57 -13.71 3.81 -9.18
C ASN A 57 -14.75 3.55 -8.09
N GLU A 58 -14.37 2.83 -7.05
CA GLU A 58 -15.19 2.32 -5.97
C GLU A 58 -15.45 3.37 -4.89
N ARG A 59 -14.81 4.55 -5.01
CA ARG A 59 -15.01 5.73 -4.14
C ARG A 59 -14.82 5.42 -2.65
N GLU A 60 -14.08 4.37 -2.33
CA GLU A 60 -13.63 4.11 -0.96
C GLU A 60 -12.46 5.04 -0.61
N ALA A 61 -12.52 5.64 0.56
CA ALA A 61 -11.41 6.38 1.15
C ALA A 61 -10.89 5.58 2.34
N ILE A 62 -9.87 4.77 2.10
CA ILE A 62 -9.39 3.77 3.06
C ILE A 62 -8.52 4.47 4.10
N VAL A 63 -8.94 4.46 5.35
CA VAL A 63 -8.24 5.04 6.49
C VAL A 63 -7.33 3.97 7.11
N VAL A 64 -6.08 4.34 7.35
CA VAL A 64 -5.15 3.53 8.15
C VAL A 64 -4.85 4.33 9.41
N ASP A 65 -5.27 3.85 10.58
CA ASP A 65 -5.07 4.59 11.84
C ASP A 65 -5.08 3.65 13.04
N ASP A 66 -3.89 3.31 13.54
CA ASP A 66 -3.72 2.43 14.71
C ASP A 66 -3.94 3.14 16.06
N THR A 67 -4.17 4.46 16.05
CA THR A 67 -4.37 5.24 17.26
C THR A 67 -5.82 5.21 17.74
N ARG A 68 -6.76 4.85 16.86
CA ARG A 68 -8.19 4.67 17.15
C ARG A 68 -8.42 3.43 17.99
N GLU A 69 -9.23 3.56 19.05
CA GLU A 69 -9.48 2.47 20.01
C GLU A 69 -10.10 1.25 19.31
N GLU A 70 -11.07 1.48 18.44
CA GLU A 70 -11.80 0.47 17.68
C GLU A 70 -10.94 -0.31 16.68
N SER A 71 -9.83 0.26 16.20
CA SER A 71 -8.96 -0.36 15.19
C SER A 71 -7.66 -0.91 15.79
N ARG A 72 -7.25 -0.40 16.96
CA ARG A 72 -5.95 -0.69 17.58
C ARG A 72 -5.73 -2.18 17.82
N GLU A 73 -6.71 -2.88 18.38
CA GLU A 73 -6.58 -4.30 18.71
C GLU A 73 -6.36 -5.16 17.46
N ILE A 74 -7.02 -4.83 16.35
CA ILE A 74 -6.89 -5.54 15.08
C ILE A 74 -5.48 -5.33 14.50
N TYR A 75 -5.00 -4.09 14.49
CA TYR A 75 -3.64 -3.80 14.04
C TYR A 75 -2.58 -4.46 14.92
N GLU A 76 -2.78 -4.47 16.25
CA GLU A 76 -1.89 -5.14 17.18
C GLU A 76 -1.83 -6.64 16.93
N ARG A 77 -2.98 -7.30 16.79
CA ARG A 77 -3.08 -8.74 16.47
C ARG A 77 -2.31 -9.09 15.20
N VAL A 78 -2.47 -8.29 14.15
CA VAL A 78 -1.79 -8.55 12.86
C VAL A 78 -0.29 -8.28 12.99
N PHE A 79 0.12 -7.23 13.69
CA PHE A 79 1.53 -6.94 13.92
C PHE A 79 2.22 -8.01 14.79
N GLN A 80 1.55 -8.48 15.84
CA GLN A 80 2.01 -9.59 16.66
C GLN A 80 2.18 -10.87 15.83
N SER A 81 1.27 -11.14 14.88
CA SER A 81 1.41 -12.28 13.95
C SER A 81 2.68 -12.18 13.10
N VAL A 82 3.11 -10.96 12.71
CA VAL A 82 4.40 -10.75 12.03
C VAL A 82 5.55 -11.10 12.97
N GLN A 83 5.54 -10.59 14.20
CA GLN A 83 6.60 -10.83 15.18
C GLN A 83 6.76 -12.32 15.50
N GLU A 84 5.65 -13.03 15.72
CA GLU A 84 5.63 -14.47 15.99
C GLU A 84 6.16 -15.27 14.80
N ALA A 85 5.73 -14.96 13.58
CA ALA A 85 6.20 -15.65 12.38
C ALA A 85 7.70 -15.40 12.11
N VAL A 86 8.20 -14.19 12.39
CA VAL A 86 9.64 -13.88 12.33
C VAL A 86 10.40 -14.71 13.37
N ALA A 87 9.96 -14.71 14.63
CA ALA A 87 10.61 -15.48 15.70
C ALA A 87 10.66 -16.98 15.39
N GLN A 88 9.58 -17.55 14.81
CA GLN A 88 9.55 -18.94 14.36
C GLN A 88 10.57 -19.24 13.25
N ARG A 89 10.79 -18.32 12.30
CA ARG A 89 11.81 -18.48 11.26
C ARG A 89 13.23 -18.32 11.81
N GLU A 90 13.44 -17.41 12.74
CA GLU A 90 14.71 -17.27 13.44
C GLU A 90 15.09 -18.54 14.23
N GLN A 91 14.12 -19.17 14.90
CA GLN A 91 14.33 -20.47 15.59
C GLN A 91 14.75 -21.59 14.62
N LYS A 92 14.40 -21.48 13.33
CA LYS A 92 14.82 -22.40 12.27
C LYS A 92 16.18 -22.02 11.65
N GLY A 93 16.85 -21.00 12.17
CA GLY A 93 18.16 -20.54 11.72
C GLY A 93 18.14 -19.52 10.58
N GLU A 94 16.96 -19.03 10.18
CA GLU A 94 16.87 -17.95 9.19
C GLU A 94 17.28 -16.60 9.80
N GLN A 95 17.94 -15.75 9.00
CA GLN A 95 18.34 -14.42 9.47
C GLN A 95 17.13 -13.49 9.57
N LYS A 96 16.90 -12.85 10.72
CA LYS A 96 15.77 -11.92 10.95
C LYS A 96 15.55 -10.95 9.79
N LYS A 97 16.62 -10.29 9.35
CA LYS A 97 16.56 -9.27 8.28
C LYS A 97 16.10 -9.83 6.93
N SER A 98 16.43 -11.08 6.60
CA SER A 98 16.01 -11.68 5.33
C SER A 98 14.56 -12.15 5.35
N VAL A 99 13.96 -12.36 6.53
CA VAL A 99 12.60 -12.89 6.66
C VAL A 99 11.53 -11.84 6.91
N LEU A 100 11.88 -10.62 7.34
CA LEU A 100 10.90 -9.55 7.62
C LEU A 100 9.96 -9.27 6.44
N LEU A 101 10.50 -8.98 5.25
CA LEU A 101 9.68 -8.67 4.08
C LEU A 101 8.86 -9.89 3.59
N PRO A 102 9.43 -11.12 3.49
CA PRO A 102 8.64 -12.33 3.24
C PRO A 102 7.50 -12.55 4.24
N VAL A 103 7.74 -12.37 5.53
CA VAL A 103 6.70 -12.56 6.55
C VAL A 103 5.60 -11.51 6.39
N VAL A 104 5.94 -10.22 6.24
CA VAL A 104 4.93 -9.17 5.99
C VAL A 104 4.10 -9.51 4.75
N TYR A 105 4.75 -9.94 3.67
CA TYR A 105 4.10 -10.35 2.44
C TYR A 105 3.11 -11.51 2.65
N ASP A 106 3.53 -12.57 3.35
CA ASP A 106 2.70 -13.75 3.62
C ASP A 106 1.53 -13.41 4.54
N ILE A 107 1.78 -12.66 5.62
CA ILE A 107 0.74 -12.21 6.57
C ILE A 107 -0.29 -11.33 5.87
N THR A 108 0.16 -10.38 5.04
CA THR A 108 -0.75 -9.50 4.28
C THR A 108 -1.72 -10.31 3.42
N ARG A 109 -1.21 -11.30 2.67
CA ARG A 109 -2.03 -12.14 1.80
C ARG A 109 -2.99 -13.07 2.57
N ARG A 110 -2.64 -13.41 3.81
CA ARG A 110 -3.48 -14.21 4.70
C ARG A 110 -4.59 -13.38 5.32
N GLU A 111 -4.27 -12.19 5.85
CA GLU A 111 -5.25 -11.33 6.52
C GLU A 111 -6.19 -10.66 5.53
N ILE A 112 -5.68 -10.25 4.36
CA ILE A 112 -6.47 -9.65 3.27
C ILE A 112 -6.20 -10.44 1.97
N PRO A 113 -6.84 -11.61 1.78
CA PRO A 113 -6.73 -12.34 0.53
C PRO A 113 -7.34 -11.54 -0.62
N TYR A 114 -6.84 -11.76 -1.85
CA TYR A 114 -7.37 -11.07 -3.03
C TYR A 114 -8.75 -11.64 -3.35
N ASP A 115 -9.77 -10.80 -3.26
CA ASP A 115 -11.17 -11.16 -3.52
C ASP A 115 -11.94 -9.92 -3.97
N GLU A 116 -11.93 -9.68 -5.28
CA GLU A 116 -12.59 -8.54 -5.90
C GLU A 116 -14.12 -8.57 -5.69
N PHE A 117 -14.73 -9.75 -5.80
CA PHE A 117 -16.17 -9.90 -5.65
C PHE A 117 -16.63 -9.67 -4.21
N GLY A 118 -15.98 -10.30 -3.22
CA GLY A 118 -16.31 -10.08 -1.82
C GLY A 118 -16.05 -8.64 -1.37
N THR A 119 -15.01 -8.00 -1.92
CA THR A 119 -14.74 -6.57 -1.70
C THR A 119 -15.87 -5.71 -2.25
N GLU A 120 -16.30 -5.96 -3.49
CA GLU A 120 -17.41 -5.24 -4.10
C GLU A 120 -18.72 -5.41 -3.31
N GLU A 121 -19.04 -6.62 -2.88
CA GLU A 121 -20.24 -6.89 -2.09
C GLU A 121 -20.17 -6.25 -0.70
N LEU A 122 -19.00 -6.25 -0.05
CA LEU A 122 -18.77 -5.54 1.22
C LEU A 122 -19.02 -4.04 1.05
N LEU A 123 -18.44 -3.43 0.02
CA LEU A 123 -18.60 -2.01 -0.26
C LEU A 123 -20.04 -1.64 -0.60
N LYS A 124 -20.72 -2.44 -1.44
CA LYS A 124 -22.15 -2.25 -1.74
C LYS A 124 -23.02 -2.33 -0.48
N LYS A 125 -22.71 -3.27 0.43
CA LYS A 125 -23.45 -3.42 1.69
C LYS A 125 -23.28 -2.20 2.60
N LEU A 126 -22.07 -1.63 2.65
CA LEU A 126 -21.76 -0.49 3.50
C LEU A 126 -22.25 0.84 2.91
N PHE A 127 -22.13 1.02 1.59
CA PHE A 127 -22.25 2.31 0.93
C PHE A 127 -23.39 2.40 -0.10
N GLY A 128 -24.01 1.26 -0.45
CA GLY A 128 -25.02 1.19 -1.51
C GLY A 128 -24.45 1.67 -2.86
N SER A 129 -25.24 2.49 -3.57
CA SER A 129 -24.88 3.07 -4.87
C SER A 129 -24.34 4.50 -4.77
N ASN A 130 -23.86 4.93 -3.59
CA ASN A 130 -23.39 6.29 -3.41
C ASN A 130 -22.13 6.56 -4.26
N LEU A 131 -22.08 7.71 -4.92
CA LEU A 131 -20.99 8.14 -5.80
C LEU A 131 -19.98 9.05 -5.11
N GLU A 132 -20.17 9.38 -3.83
CA GLU A 132 -19.24 10.19 -3.04
C GLU A 132 -18.18 9.33 -2.35
N ASP A 133 -16.99 9.90 -2.13
CA ASP A 133 -15.92 9.22 -1.41
C ASP A 133 -16.34 8.98 0.05
N GLN A 134 -16.32 7.72 0.50
CA GLN A 134 -16.72 7.34 1.87
C GLN A 134 -15.56 6.71 2.63
N LYS A 135 -15.37 7.15 3.88
CA LYS A 135 -14.34 6.61 4.76
C LYS A 135 -14.67 5.17 5.17
N ILE A 136 -13.68 4.29 5.03
CA ILE A 136 -13.70 2.94 5.58
C ILE A 136 -12.36 2.68 6.25
N ASP A 137 -12.37 2.10 7.46
CA ASP A 137 -11.12 1.70 8.10
C ASP A 137 -10.57 0.45 7.40
N LEU A 138 -9.25 0.38 7.19
CA LEU A 138 -8.60 -0.80 6.62
C LEU A 138 -8.90 -2.06 7.45
N THR A 139 -9.15 -1.92 8.75
CA THR A 139 -9.51 -3.05 9.62
C THR A 139 -10.78 -3.78 9.19
N TYR A 140 -11.74 -3.11 8.54
CA TYR A 140 -12.94 -3.79 8.01
C TYR A 140 -12.57 -4.88 6.99
N PHE A 141 -11.57 -4.62 6.14
CA PHE A 141 -11.11 -5.59 5.14
C PHE A 141 -10.34 -6.75 5.77
N ILE A 142 -9.61 -6.47 6.86
CA ILE A 142 -8.90 -7.49 7.66
C ILE A 142 -9.91 -8.44 8.32
N GLU A 143 -10.95 -7.90 8.96
CA GLU A 143 -11.96 -8.72 9.66
C GLU A 143 -12.82 -9.54 8.71
N HIS A 144 -13.12 -9.00 7.52
CA HIS A 144 -13.92 -9.69 6.52
C HIS A 144 -13.08 -10.57 5.58
N HIS A 145 -11.76 -10.62 5.78
CA HIS A 145 -10.83 -11.38 4.95
C HIS A 145 -11.08 -11.18 3.45
N THR A 146 -11.18 -9.93 3.01
CA THR A 146 -11.42 -9.60 1.60
C THR A 146 -10.73 -8.28 1.24
N GLY A 147 -10.22 -8.18 0.02
CA GLY A 147 -9.60 -6.94 -0.47
C GLY A 147 -9.06 -7.09 -1.88
N VAL A 148 -8.64 -5.96 -2.47
CA VAL A 148 -7.90 -5.92 -3.73
C VAL A 148 -6.51 -5.31 -3.50
N CYS A 149 -5.82 -4.96 -4.58
CA CYS A 149 -4.45 -4.44 -4.50
C CYS A 149 -4.29 -3.28 -3.50
N ARG A 150 -5.27 -2.35 -3.42
CA ARG A 150 -5.21 -1.18 -2.54
C ARG A 150 -5.19 -1.55 -1.06
N GLN A 151 -6.08 -2.44 -0.63
CA GLN A 151 -6.16 -2.90 0.76
C GLN A 151 -4.90 -3.67 1.15
N GLN A 152 -4.44 -4.58 0.28
CA GLN A 152 -3.22 -5.36 0.53
C GLN A 152 -1.99 -4.47 0.69
N VAL A 153 -1.80 -3.46 -0.17
CA VAL A 153 -0.61 -2.60 -0.08
C VAL A 153 -0.65 -1.69 1.14
N LEU A 154 -1.83 -1.24 1.56
CA LEU A 154 -1.96 -0.42 2.75
C LEU A 154 -1.59 -1.21 4.00
N LEU A 155 -2.03 -2.47 4.11
CA LEU A 155 -1.64 -3.34 5.22
C LEU A 155 -0.13 -3.63 5.19
N ALA A 156 0.41 -4.08 4.06
CA ALA A 156 1.83 -4.39 3.95
C ALA A 156 2.70 -3.15 4.21
N GLY A 157 2.31 -1.99 3.68
CA GLY A 157 3.02 -0.73 3.86
C GLY A 157 2.99 -0.26 5.31
N TYR A 158 1.83 -0.33 5.97
CA TYR A 158 1.69 -0.03 7.40
C TYR A 158 2.56 -0.95 8.27
N LEU A 159 2.55 -2.26 8.03
CA LEU A 159 3.37 -3.21 8.80
C LEU A 159 4.86 -2.92 8.65
N ILE A 160 5.32 -2.56 7.44
CA ILE A 160 6.71 -2.15 7.20
C ILE A 160 7.02 -0.82 7.90
N GLU A 161 6.13 0.17 7.81
CA GLU A 161 6.28 1.46 8.50
C GLU A 161 6.42 1.24 10.01
N ARG A 162 5.62 0.34 10.58
CA ARG A 162 5.67 -0.02 12.00
C ARG A 162 6.94 -0.78 12.38
N LEU A 163 7.42 -1.71 11.54
CA LEU A 163 8.73 -2.36 11.74
C LEU A 163 9.89 -1.34 11.71
N ILE A 164 9.79 -0.30 10.88
CA ILE A 164 10.78 0.78 10.85
C ILE A 164 10.71 1.61 12.15
N ALA A 165 9.50 1.98 12.58
CA ALA A 165 9.29 2.73 13.82
C ALA A 165 9.81 1.97 15.07
N ASN A 166 9.66 0.64 15.08
CA ASN A 166 10.16 -0.22 16.16
C ASN A 166 11.67 -0.52 16.07
N GLY A 167 12.36 -0.09 15.02
CA GLY A 167 13.80 -0.32 14.83
C GLY A 167 14.16 -1.73 14.32
N ASP A 168 13.17 -2.57 14.02
CA ASP A 168 13.39 -3.92 13.44
C ASP A 168 13.89 -3.84 11.99
N LEU A 169 13.50 -2.78 11.27
CA LEU A 169 13.87 -2.51 9.90
C LEU A 169 14.45 -1.10 9.74
N ARG A 170 15.39 -0.90 8.81
CA ARG A 170 15.99 0.43 8.55
C ARG A 170 15.87 0.78 7.08
N GLY A 171 15.10 1.83 6.78
CA GLY A 171 14.83 2.27 5.43
C GLY A 171 13.61 3.19 5.39
N ARG A 172 12.95 3.22 4.24
CA ARG A 172 11.67 3.92 4.02
C ARG A 172 10.73 3.02 3.23
N VAL A 173 9.44 3.21 3.45
CA VAL A 173 8.36 2.53 2.72
C VAL A 173 7.50 3.57 2.02
N SER A 174 6.96 3.20 0.87
CA SER A 174 6.01 4.01 0.13
C SER A 174 4.97 3.13 -0.55
N ILE A 175 3.79 3.72 -0.78
CA ILE A 175 2.77 3.14 -1.64
C ILE A 175 2.93 3.76 -3.02
N ASP A 176 3.23 2.92 -4.00
CA ASP A 176 3.44 3.34 -5.37
C ASP A 176 2.26 2.87 -6.23
N ARG A 177 1.84 3.71 -7.17
CA ARG A 177 0.71 3.45 -8.06
C ARG A 177 1.01 3.97 -9.45
N ASN A 178 0.68 3.20 -10.47
CA ASN A 178 0.60 3.69 -11.84
C ASN A 178 -0.57 3.04 -12.58
N SER A 179 -0.74 3.41 -13.84
CA SER A 179 -1.61 2.72 -14.78
C SER A 179 -0.91 2.50 -16.10
N ILE A 180 -1.13 1.34 -16.69
CA ILE A 180 -0.66 1.02 -18.04
C ILE A 180 -1.87 1.03 -18.97
N PRO A 181 -1.81 1.76 -20.11
CA PRO A 181 -2.90 1.76 -21.09
C PRO A 181 -3.36 0.34 -21.42
N ASN A 182 -4.67 0.12 -21.43
CA ASN A 182 -5.33 -1.18 -21.68
C ASN A 182 -5.11 -2.29 -20.62
N MET A 183 -4.24 -2.10 -19.62
CA MET A 183 -4.05 -3.06 -18.52
C MET A 183 -4.65 -2.59 -17.20
N GLY A 184 -4.96 -1.30 -17.09
CA GLY A 184 -5.58 -0.71 -15.91
C GLY A 184 -4.57 -0.16 -14.90
N ALA A 185 -5.06 0.15 -13.70
CA ALA A 185 -4.26 0.71 -12.62
C ALA A 185 -3.85 -0.36 -11.62
N HIS A 186 -2.64 -0.23 -11.08
CA HIS A 186 -2.14 -1.15 -10.07
C HIS A 186 -1.38 -0.41 -8.98
N THR A 187 -1.37 -0.98 -7.78
CA THR A 187 -0.71 -0.40 -6.62
C THR A 187 0.16 -1.47 -5.96
N TRP A 188 1.34 -1.10 -5.47
CA TRP A 188 2.27 -1.99 -4.78
C TRP A 188 3.01 -1.25 -3.65
N VAL A 189 3.70 -2.00 -2.80
CA VAL A 189 4.59 -1.43 -1.79
C VAL A 189 6.01 -1.39 -2.33
N ARG A 190 6.68 -0.26 -2.14
CA ARG A 190 8.11 -0.09 -2.37
C ARG A 190 8.81 0.12 -1.04
N TYR A 191 9.77 -0.74 -0.73
CA TYR A 191 10.68 -0.56 0.40
C TYR A 191 12.07 -0.20 -0.12
N THR A 192 12.61 0.93 0.32
CA THR A 192 14.01 1.30 0.08
C THR A 192 14.80 1.08 1.35
N SER A 193 15.76 0.15 1.33
CA SER A 193 16.63 -0.10 2.48
C SER A 193 17.50 1.11 2.80
N HIS A 194 18.07 1.13 4.00
CA HIS A 194 19.06 2.14 4.39
C HIS A 194 20.30 2.21 3.47
N SER A 195 20.62 1.12 2.77
CA SER A 195 21.71 1.08 1.77
C SER A 195 21.26 1.51 0.36
N GLY A 196 20.02 1.96 0.20
CA GLY A 196 19.47 2.40 -1.09
C GLY A 196 18.93 1.28 -1.97
N LYS A 197 18.98 0.00 -1.53
CA LYS A 197 18.41 -1.11 -2.31
C LYS A 197 16.89 -1.06 -2.28
N VAL A 198 16.26 -1.23 -3.44
CA VAL A 198 14.81 -1.16 -3.59
C VAL A 198 14.23 -2.56 -3.69
N PHE A 199 13.24 -2.84 -2.86
CA PHE A 199 12.45 -4.06 -2.87
C PHE A 199 10.99 -3.72 -3.15
N ILE A 200 10.34 -4.58 -3.93
CA ILE A 200 8.93 -4.48 -4.29
C ILE A 200 8.20 -5.61 -3.58
N LEU A 201 7.08 -5.25 -2.96
CA LEU A 201 6.11 -6.20 -2.43
C LEU A 201 4.79 -5.97 -3.14
N ASP A 202 4.41 -6.92 -3.97
CA ASP A 202 3.17 -6.94 -4.73
C ASP A 202 2.44 -8.25 -4.45
N ALA A 203 1.64 -8.21 -3.37
CA ALA A 203 0.85 -9.34 -2.88
C ALA A 203 -0.18 -9.83 -3.91
N THR A 204 -0.70 -8.92 -4.74
CA THR A 204 -1.70 -9.21 -5.77
C THR A 204 -1.10 -9.94 -6.96
N ARG A 205 0.09 -9.53 -7.41
CA ARG A 205 0.78 -10.15 -8.57
C ARG A 205 1.74 -11.27 -8.19
N GLY A 206 1.81 -11.66 -6.92
CA GLY A 206 2.67 -12.76 -6.51
C GLY A 206 4.16 -12.40 -6.46
N TYR A 207 4.51 -11.12 -6.40
CA TYR A 207 5.89 -10.65 -6.57
C TYR A 207 6.49 -10.09 -5.28
N LEU A 208 7.61 -10.67 -4.86
CA LEU A 208 8.48 -10.17 -3.79
C LEU A 208 9.92 -10.26 -4.28
N GLY A 209 10.61 -9.14 -4.37
CA GLY A 209 11.98 -9.13 -4.89
C GLY A 209 12.59 -7.74 -5.05
N SER A 210 13.80 -7.69 -5.59
CA SER A 210 14.48 -6.43 -5.88
C SER A 210 13.86 -5.74 -7.11
N LEU A 211 13.85 -4.41 -7.15
CA LEU A 211 13.40 -3.68 -8.33
C LEU A 211 14.16 -4.11 -9.60
N GLU A 212 15.47 -4.38 -9.49
CA GLU A 212 16.30 -4.88 -10.60
C GLU A 212 15.84 -6.23 -11.15
N ASP A 213 15.42 -7.16 -10.28
CA ASP A 213 14.93 -8.47 -10.71
C ASP A 213 13.52 -8.41 -11.29
N SER A 214 12.75 -7.38 -10.95
CA SER A 214 11.40 -7.20 -11.48
C SER A 214 11.41 -6.97 -12.98
N ALA A 215 12.40 -6.21 -13.48
CA ALA A 215 12.57 -5.90 -14.89
C ALA A 215 12.87 -7.15 -15.74
N LYS A 216 13.46 -8.19 -15.13
CA LYS A 216 13.77 -9.47 -15.79
C LYS A 216 12.58 -10.42 -15.86
N LYS A 217 11.59 -10.24 -14.97
CA LYS A 217 10.45 -11.16 -14.83
C LYS A 217 9.17 -10.65 -15.52
N GLY A 218 9.15 -9.41 -15.99
CA GLY A 218 8.05 -8.85 -16.78
C GLY A 218 6.70 -8.78 -16.05
N THR A 219 6.68 -8.68 -14.72
CA THR A 219 5.43 -8.78 -13.94
C THR A 219 4.61 -7.49 -13.91
N TRP A 220 5.28 -6.34 -13.83
CA TRP A 220 4.69 -5.00 -13.92
C TRP A 220 5.79 -3.94 -14.08
N ILE A 221 5.42 -2.70 -14.43
CA ILE A 221 6.35 -1.57 -14.53
C ILE A 221 6.44 -0.89 -13.16
N TYR A 222 7.31 -1.40 -12.29
CA TYR A 222 7.51 -0.86 -10.93
C TYR A 222 8.49 0.31 -10.86
N SER A 223 9.27 0.56 -11.91
CA SER A 223 10.31 1.59 -11.97
C SER A 223 9.68 2.99 -12.04
N ARG A 224 9.97 3.82 -11.04
CA ARG A 224 9.57 5.23 -11.03
C ARG A 224 10.24 5.97 -12.20
N PRO A 225 9.69 7.11 -12.66
CA PRO A 225 10.32 7.95 -13.69
C PRO A 225 11.74 8.41 -13.34
N ASP A 226 12.02 8.58 -12.05
CA ASP A 226 13.33 9.03 -11.54
C ASP A 226 14.27 7.87 -11.18
N ASP A 227 13.82 6.61 -11.34
CA ASP A 227 14.71 5.46 -11.14
C ASP A 227 15.69 5.33 -12.32
N PRO A 228 16.89 4.75 -12.10
CA PRO A 228 17.78 4.39 -13.19
C PRO A 228 17.06 3.50 -14.21
N VAL A 229 17.31 3.72 -15.49
CA VAL A 229 16.76 2.88 -16.56
C VAL A 229 17.22 1.44 -16.35
N LEU A 230 16.27 0.55 -16.07
CA LEU A 230 16.54 -0.87 -15.94
C LEU A 230 16.53 -1.52 -17.33
N PRO A 231 17.45 -2.44 -17.63
CA PRO A 231 17.39 -3.21 -18.86
C PRO A 231 16.23 -4.21 -18.76
N TYR A 232 15.05 -3.82 -19.24
CA TYR A 232 13.97 -4.76 -19.52
C TYR A 232 14.42 -5.70 -20.65
N ARG A 233 14.32 -7.01 -20.43
CA ARG A 233 14.63 -8.04 -21.43
C ARG A 233 13.34 -8.70 -21.90
#